data_AF-A0A3B9U5C8-F1
#
_entry.id   AF-A0A3B9U5C8-F1
#
_cell.length_a   1.000
_cell.length_b   1.000
_cell.length_c   1.000
_cell.angle_alpha   90.00
_cell.angle_beta   90.00
_cell.angle_gamma   90.00
#
_symmetry.space_group_name_H-M   'P 1'
#
loop_
_entity.id
_entity.type
_entity.pdbx_description
1 polymer ?
#
loop_
_entity_poly.entity_id
_entity_poly.type
_entity_poly.pdbx_seq_one_letter_code
_entity_poly.pdbx_strand_id
1 'polypeptide(L)'
;MQLLWNYLKNYKGLLSGALILATINQVFSLLDPQIFRILIDRYANRFAELSAQEYFEGVILLLVGIMGVALVSRTAKTFQDYYINVITQRLGAKLYNDSVTHSFSLPYAVFEDQRSGEFLSKLQDARKDTQRLIQQVINIAFLTLVGVIFVLVYAFIVHWQIGLTLIVMIPVLGYITFRLTRKIKEAQKEIVSETQALAGSTTETLRNVELVKSLGLEAQEIDRLNNTNDKILQLELKKVRIVRTYSFLQGTLINGFRMGLILLLLWLIFTNEVTLGQFFTLLLYSFFVFGPLSELGNVATTYQEAKVSLAKLEEVLAKEKEPVPENAVKLDRIEKIKFDNVSFGYQTGNEEAITNLSLEINRGKTVAFVGPSGSGKSTTIKLIVGLYKATKGKIIYNDTPDEKIDFIALRNRCLLYT
;
A
#
# COMPACT_ATOMS: atom_id res chain seq x y z
N MET A 1 0.95 6.31 9.61
CA MET A 1 0.89 4.93 10.20
C MET A 1 -0.09 4.82 11.36
N GLN A 2 -0.18 5.84 12.21
CA GLN A 2 -1.22 5.90 13.24
C GLN A 2 -2.63 5.87 12.63
N LEU A 3 -2.81 6.49 11.44
CA LEU A 3 -4.06 6.40 10.68
C LEU A 3 -4.47 4.94 10.45
N LEU A 4 -3.59 4.12 9.87
CA LEU A 4 -3.86 2.70 9.66
C LEU A 4 -4.27 1.98 10.95
N TRP A 5 -3.54 2.21 12.04
CA TRP A 5 -3.88 1.62 13.34
C TRP A 5 -5.29 2.01 13.82
N ASN A 6 -5.70 3.27 13.61
CA ASN A 6 -7.03 3.76 13.96
C ASN A 6 -8.17 3.08 13.17
N TYR A 7 -7.92 2.64 11.94
CA TYR A 7 -8.88 1.84 11.19
C TYR A 7 -8.83 0.37 11.59
N LEU A 8 -7.62 -0.18 11.75
CA LEU A 8 -7.39 -1.59 12.05
C LEU A 8 -7.90 -1.99 13.43
N LYS A 9 -7.86 -1.08 14.42
CA LYS A 9 -8.35 -1.35 15.79
C LYS A 9 -9.82 -1.78 15.85
N ASN A 10 -10.64 -1.37 14.87
CA ASN A 10 -12.05 -1.75 14.79
C ASN A 10 -12.24 -3.23 14.40
N TYR A 11 -11.20 -3.88 13.87
CA TYR A 11 -11.21 -5.27 13.43
C TYR A 11 -10.36 -6.18 14.33
N LYS A 12 -10.01 -5.75 15.55
CA LYS A 12 -9.11 -6.49 16.46
C LYS A 12 -9.52 -7.95 16.67
N GLY A 13 -10.81 -8.23 16.89
CA GLY A 13 -11.30 -9.59 17.12
C GLY A 13 -11.16 -10.52 15.91
N LEU A 14 -11.46 -10.01 14.70
CA LEU A 14 -11.27 -10.77 13.47
C LEU A 14 -9.79 -10.94 13.14
N LEU A 15 -8.97 -9.91 13.40
CA LEU A 15 -7.53 -9.97 13.20
C LEU A 15 -6.87 -10.96 14.16
N SER A 16 -7.25 -10.99 15.44
CA SER A 16 -6.73 -11.99 16.38
C SER A 16 -7.14 -13.40 15.97
N GLY A 17 -8.39 -13.60 15.53
CA GLY A 17 -8.84 -14.89 14.98
C GLY A 17 -8.02 -15.32 13.76
N ALA A 18 -7.75 -14.41 12.83
CA ALA A 18 -6.91 -14.67 11.66
C ALA A 18 -5.46 -15.02 12.04
N LEU A 19 -4.88 -14.35 13.04
CA LEU A 19 -3.53 -14.65 13.53
C LEU A 19 -3.47 -16.01 14.24
N ILE A 20 -4.50 -16.39 15.01
CA ILE A 20 -4.58 -17.72 15.62
C ILE A 20 -4.66 -18.80 14.52
N LEU A 21 -5.50 -18.60 13.51
CA LEU A 21 -5.59 -19.51 12.36
C LEU A 21 -4.26 -19.60 11.59
N ALA A 22 -3.55 -18.48 11.46
CA ALA A 22 -2.22 -18.43 10.87
C ALA A 22 -1.19 -19.24 11.67
N THR A 23 -1.23 -19.14 13.00
CA THR A 23 -0.40 -19.97 13.89
C THR A 23 -0.74 -21.44 13.77
N ILE A 24 -2.03 -21.81 13.78
CA ILE A 24 -2.49 -23.20 13.60
C ILE A 24 -1.98 -23.74 12.26
N ASN A 25 -2.22 -23.01 11.16
CA ASN A 25 -1.72 -23.37 9.85
C ASN A 25 -0.20 -23.61 9.85
N GLN A 26 0.58 -22.67 10.38
CA GLN A 26 2.04 -22.77 10.38
C GLN A 26 2.54 -23.95 11.21
N VAL A 27 2.00 -24.13 12.42
CA VAL A 27 2.40 -25.21 13.33
C VAL A 27 2.07 -26.57 12.72
N PHE A 28 0.84 -26.76 12.22
CA PHE A 28 0.45 -28.01 11.58
C PHE A 28 1.27 -28.29 10.33
N SER A 29 1.55 -27.28 9.51
CA SER A 29 2.44 -27.46 8.35
C SER A 29 3.85 -27.94 8.74
N LEU A 30 4.32 -27.58 9.94
CA LEU A 30 5.63 -28.01 10.46
C LEU A 30 5.57 -29.36 11.20
N LEU A 31 4.38 -29.89 11.51
CA LEU A 31 4.25 -31.25 12.05
C LEU A 31 4.49 -32.32 10.97
N ASP A 32 4.26 -32.00 9.70
CA ASP A 32 4.47 -32.94 8.59
C ASP A 32 5.93 -33.50 8.56
N PRO A 33 6.99 -32.66 8.59
CA PRO A 33 8.36 -33.17 8.75
C PRO A 33 8.65 -33.97 10.03
N GLN A 34 7.86 -33.82 11.10
CA GLN A 34 7.99 -34.66 12.31
C GLN A 34 7.41 -36.05 12.08
N ILE A 35 6.25 -36.13 11.45
CA ILE A 35 5.64 -37.43 11.12
C ILE A 35 6.54 -38.18 10.14
N PHE A 36 7.12 -37.46 9.17
CA PHE A 36 8.14 -38.02 8.27
C PHE A 36 9.35 -38.59 9.04
N ARG A 37 9.85 -37.89 10.07
CA ARG A 37 10.90 -38.42 10.95
C ARG A 37 10.49 -39.72 11.63
N ILE A 38 9.29 -39.79 12.19
CA ILE A 38 8.82 -41.00 12.88
C ILE A 38 8.74 -42.16 11.88
N LEU A 39 8.30 -41.88 10.65
CA LEU A 39 8.25 -42.87 9.57
C LEU A 39 9.65 -43.42 9.27
N ILE A 40 10.66 -42.56 9.15
CA ILE A 40 12.05 -42.96 8.93
C ILE A 40 12.62 -43.74 10.14
N ASP A 41 12.57 -43.14 11.33
CA ASP A 41 13.23 -43.67 12.52
C ASP A 41 12.61 -44.99 12.99
N ARG A 42 11.28 -45.15 12.88
CA ARG A 42 10.56 -46.32 13.40
C ARG A 42 10.33 -47.40 12.35
N TYR A 43 10.03 -47.05 11.10
CA TYR A 43 9.62 -48.03 10.09
C TYR A 43 10.69 -48.24 9.01
N ALA A 44 11.25 -47.16 8.45
CA ALA A 44 12.23 -47.30 7.37
C ALA A 44 13.57 -47.88 7.85
N ASN A 45 14.04 -47.50 9.04
CA ASN A 45 15.31 -48.01 9.58
C ASN A 45 15.20 -49.39 10.25
N ARG A 46 14.00 -49.78 10.68
CA ARG A 46 13.75 -51.04 11.43
C ARG A 46 12.87 -52.02 10.65
N PHE A 47 12.85 -51.91 9.33
CA PHE A 47 11.98 -52.75 8.47
C PHE A 47 12.22 -54.25 8.63
N ALA A 48 13.43 -54.66 9.03
CA ALA A 48 13.80 -56.06 9.26
C ALA A 48 13.36 -56.60 10.63
N GLU A 49 13.05 -55.72 11.59
CA GLU A 49 12.67 -56.08 12.98
C GLU A 49 11.14 -56.15 13.17
N LEU A 50 10.36 -55.64 12.22
CA LEU A 50 8.91 -55.52 12.29
C LEU A 50 8.21 -56.64 11.53
N SER A 51 7.06 -57.10 12.05
CA SER A 51 6.17 -57.95 11.25
C SER A 51 5.56 -57.15 10.10
N ALA A 52 5.21 -57.83 9.00
CA ALA A 52 4.60 -57.17 7.84
C ALA A 52 3.30 -56.42 8.23
N GLN A 53 2.49 -57.00 9.11
CA GLN A 53 1.25 -56.39 9.57
C GLN A 53 1.50 -55.11 10.39
N GLU A 54 2.39 -55.16 11.39
CA GLU A 54 2.73 -53.97 12.21
C GLU A 54 3.36 -52.86 11.37
N TYR A 55 4.18 -53.21 10.38
CA TYR A 55 4.76 -52.26 9.45
C TYR A 55 3.67 -51.56 8.63
N PHE A 56 2.77 -52.31 7.99
CA PHE A 56 1.72 -51.73 7.15
C PHE A 56 0.73 -50.89 7.96
N GLU A 57 0.23 -51.40 9.09
CA GLU A 57 -0.71 -50.67 9.95
C GLU A 57 -0.08 -49.37 10.46
N GLY A 58 1.16 -49.44 10.93
CA GLY A 58 1.90 -48.30 11.45
C GLY A 58 2.20 -47.23 10.40
N VAL A 59 2.63 -47.64 9.20
CA VAL A 59 2.89 -46.71 8.08
C VAL A 59 1.59 -46.07 7.61
N ILE A 60 0.51 -46.86 7.42
CA ILE A 60 -0.80 -46.32 7.01
C ILE A 60 -1.32 -45.32 8.04
N LEU A 61 -1.21 -45.61 9.35
CA LEU A 61 -1.61 -44.70 10.40
C LEU A 61 -0.85 -43.36 10.32
N LEU A 62 0.47 -43.39 10.10
CA LEU A 62 1.26 -42.16 9.95
C LEU A 62 0.95 -41.41 8.66
N LEU A 63 0.69 -42.10 7.54
CA LEU A 63 0.29 -41.48 6.28
C LEU A 63 -1.09 -40.80 6.42
N VAL A 64 -2.05 -41.44 7.09
CA VAL A 64 -3.34 -40.83 7.46
C VAL A 64 -3.10 -39.64 8.40
N GLY A 65 -2.15 -39.74 9.32
CA GLY A 65 -1.70 -38.64 10.18
C GLY A 65 -1.18 -37.44 9.38
N ILE A 66 -0.32 -37.67 8.40
CA ILE A 66 0.19 -36.62 7.47
C ILE A 66 -0.98 -35.96 6.75
N MET A 67 -1.90 -36.75 6.20
CA MET A 67 -3.10 -36.21 5.55
C MET A 67 -3.96 -35.39 6.50
N GLY A 68 -4.16 -35.86 7.74
CA GLY A 68 -4.93 -35.16 8.76
C GLY A 68 -4.30 -33.82 9.14
N VAL A 69 -2.98 -33.80 9.36
CA VAL A 69 -2.23 -32.58 9.65
C VAL A 69 -2.29 -31.59 8.48
N ALA A 70 -2.10 -32.07 7.24
CA ALA A 70 -2.20 -31.27 6.04
C ALA A 70 -3.62 -30.70 5.85
N LEU A 71 -4.66 -31.48 6.16
CA LEU A 71 -6.06 -31.03 6.09
C LEU A 71 -6.34 -29.91 7.11
N VAL A 72 -5.90 -30.07 8.36
CA VAL A 72 -6.05 -29.03 9.39
C VAL A 72 -5.31 -27.76 8.99
N SER A 73 -4.07 -27.88 8.53
CA SER A 73 -3.26 -26.77 8.03
C SER A 73 -3.99 -26.01 6.89
N ARG A 74 -4.43 -26.74 5.86
CA ARG A 74 -5.08 -26.16 4.67
C ARG A 74 -6.44 -25.54 4.99
N THR A 75 -7.21 -26.14 5.89
CA THR A 75 -8.47 -25.57 6.37
C THR A 75 -8.21 -24.29 7.16
N ALA A 76 -7.26 -24.32 8.11
CA ALA A 76 -6.88 -23.13 8.87
C ALA A 76 -6.39 -21.99 7.95
N LYS A 77 -5.56 -22.31 6.96
CA LYS A 77 -5.08 -21.35 5.95
C LYS A 77 -6.22 -20.74 5.14
N THR A 78 -7.19 -21.56 4.72
CA THR A 78 -8.34 -21.10 3.94
C THR A 78 -9.19 -20.10 4.73
N PHE A 79 -9.51 -20.41 6.00
CA PHE A 79 -10.24 -19.49 6.87
C PHE A 79 -9.42 -18.25 7.21
N GLN A 80 -8.12 -18.41 7.50
CA GLN A 80 -7.18 -17.30 7.68
C GLN A 80 -7.26 -16.33 6.50
N ASP A 81 -7.07 -16.82 5.27
CA ASP A 81 -7.04 -15.99 4.06
C ASP A 81 -8.40 -15.32 3.82
N TYR A 82 -9.50 -16.02 4.06
CA TYR A 82 -10.84 -15.44 3.99
C TYR A 82 -10.98 -14.25 4.95
N TYR A 83 -10.69 -14.44 6.24
CA TYR A 83 -10.84 -13.36 7.23
C TYR A 83 -9.88 -12.20 6.97
N ILE A 84 -8.62 -12.46 6.60
CA ILE A 84 -7.67 -11.41 6.20
C ILE A 84 -8.24 -10.61 5.03
N ASN A 85 -8.74 -11.27 3.99
CA ASN A 85 -9.30 -10.58 2.82
C ASN A 85 -10.54 -9.77 3.18
N VAL A 86 -11.44 -10.30 4.02
CA VAL A 86 -12.61 -9.55 4.51
C VAL A 86 -12.19 -8.29 5.28
N ILE A 87 -11.26 -8.42 6.24
CA ILE A 87 -10.73 -7.28 7.01
C ILE A 87 -10.13 -6.25 6.05
N THR A 88 -9.30 -6.72 5.13
CA THR A 88 -8.54 -5.88 4.21
C THR A 88 -9.46 -5.13 3.22
N GLN A 89 -10.51 -5.78 2.70
CA GLN A 89 -11.49 -5.15 1.83
C GLN A 89 -12.38 -4.16 2.58
N ARG A 90 -12.89 -4.52 3.77
CA ARG A 90 -13.73 -3.62 4.58
C ARG A 90 -12.95 -2.40 5.05
N LEU A 91 -11.71 -2.59 5.51
CA LEU A 91 -10.83 -1.50 5.91
C LEU A 91 -10.51 -0.58 4.72
N GLY A 92 -10.14 -1.15 3.57
CA GLY A 92 -9.83 -0.37 2.38
C GLY A 92 -11.03 0.42 1.85
N ALA A 93 -12.23 -0.18 1.86
CA ALA A 93 -13.47 0.50 1.51
C ALA A 93 -13.81 1.64 2.48
N LYS A 94 -13.67 1.41 3.80
CA LYS A 94 -13.92 2.45 4.81
C LYS A 94 -12.92 3.61 4.68
N LEU A 95 -11.63 3.32 4.55
CA LEU A 95 -10.60 4.34 4.36
C LEU A 95 -10.90 5.18 3.11
N TYR A 96 -11.27 4.54 2.00
CA TYR A 96 -11.63 5.23 0.77
C TYR A 96 -12.88 6.11 0.94
N ASN A 97 -13.95 5.58 1.53
CA ASN A 97 -15.20 6.32 1.75
C ASN A 97 -14.98 7.54 2.67
N ASP A 98 -14.34 7.34 3.82
CA ASP A 98 -14.06 8.42 4.77
C ASP A 98 -13.20 9.51 4.12
N SER A 99 -12.24 9.10 3.28
CA SER A 99 -11.40 10.04 2.54
C SER A 99 -12.18 10.80 1.47
N VAL A 100 -13.01 10.13 0.67
CA VAL A 100 -13.88 10.77 -0.34
C VAL A 100 -14.85 11.75 0.32
N THR A 101 -15.50 11.35 1.41
CA THR A 101 -16.41 12.23 2.16
C THR A 101 -15.68 13.45 2.70
N HIS A 102 -14.50 13.27 3.28
CA HIS A 102 -13.69 14.40 3.75
C HIS A 102 -13.29 15.31 2.58
N SER A 103 -12.90 14.73 1.44
CA SER A 103 -12.49 15.46 0.25
C SER A 103 -13.61 16.38 -0.27
N PHE A 104 -14.83 15.87 -0.41
CA PHE A 104 -15.97 16.70 -0.83
C PHE A 104 -16.37 17.78 0.19
N SER A 105 -15.88 17.69 1.43
CA SER A 105 -16.07 18.74 2.43
C SER A 105 -14.97 19.79 2.43
N LEU A 106 -13.94 19.70 1.57
CA LEU A 106 -12.85 20.68 1.50
C LEU A 106 -13.24 21.92 0.69
N PRO A 107 -12.67 23.10 1.00
CA PRO A 107 -12.88 24.31 0.21
C PRO A 107 -12.47 24.13 -1.25
N TYR A 108 -13.19 24.79 -2.17
CA TYR A 108 -12.92 24.74 -3.62
C TYR A 108 -11.47 25.09 -3.98
N ALA A 109 -10.86 26.03 -3.26
CA ALA A 109 -9.45 26.43 -3.43
C ALA A 109 -8.48 25.24 -3.43
N VAL A 110 -8.77 24.19 -2.65
CA VAL A 110 -7.93 22.99 -2.57
C VAL A 110 -7.88 22.21 -3.89
N PHE A 111 -8.92 22.32 -4.70
CA PHE A 111 -9.08 21.61 -5.97
C PHE A 111 -8.66 22.43 -7.19
N GLU A 112 -8.48 23.74 -7.06
CA GLU A 112 -8.09 24.60 -8.18
C GLU A 112 -6.61 24.38 -8.58
N ASP A 113 -5.74 24.21 -7.58
CA ASP A 113 -4.30 23.99 -7.80
C ASP A 113 -3.92 22.52 -7.99
N GLN A 114 -4.85 21.58 -7.73
CA GLN A 114 -4.58 20.14 -7.84
C GLN A 114 -5.30 19.53 -9.04
N ARG A 115 -4.55 18.77 -9.86
CA ARG A 115 -5.16 17.93 -10.90
C ARG A 115 -6.08 16.93 -10.20
N SER A 116 -7.36 16.89 -10.55
CA SER A 116 -8.36 15.96 -9.99
C SER A 116 -7.88 14.50 -9.99
N GLY A 117 -7.11 14.11 -11.02
CA GLY A 117 -6.46 12.80 -11.10
C GLY A 117 -5.38 12.55 -10.05
N GLU A 118 -4.57 13.56 -9.68
CA GLU A 118 -3.54 13.42 -8.65
C GLU A 118 -4.16 13.19 -7.27
N PHE A 119 -5.24 13.92 -6.99
CA PHE A 119 -5.98 13.78 -5.74
C PHE A 119 -6.61 12.39 -5.61
N LEU A 120 -7.26 11.91 -6.69
CA LEU A 120 -7.81 10.55 -6.73
C LEU A 120 -6.74 9.48 -6.52
N SER A 121 -5.57 9.62 -7.16
CA SER A 121 -4.46 8.68 -7.01
C SER A 121 -3.98 8.57 -5.56
N LYS A 122 -3.90 9.69 -4.81
CA LYS A 122 -3.54 9.67 -3.38
C LYS A 122 -4.47 8.77 -2.56
N LEU A 123 -5.78 8.82 -2.83
CA LEU A 123 -6.78 8.00 -2.14
C LEU A 123 -6.67 6.52 -2.52
N GLN A 124 -6.49 6.24 -3.82
CA GLN A 124 -6.39 4.88 -4.34
C GLN A 124 -5.09 4.18 -3.91
N ASP A 125 -3.96 4.88 -3.96
CA ASP A 125 -2.65 4.38 -3.54
C ASP A 125 -2.66 4.02 -2.05
N ALA A 126 -3.15 4.93 -1.20
CA ALA A 126 -3.24 4.69 0.25
C ALA A 126 -4.09 3.47 0.58
N ARG A 127 -5.23 3.28 -0.13
CA ARG A 127 -6.04 2.05 -0.01
C ARG A 127 -5.25 0.83 -0.44
N LYS A 128 -4.73 0.80 -1.66
CA LYS A 128 -4.07 -0.37 -2.26
C LYS A 128 -2.83 -0.79 -1.47
N ASP A 129 -1.98 0.15 -1.09
CA ASP A 129 -0.75 -0.12 -0.36
C ASP A 129 -1.02 -0.62 1.05
N THR A 130 -2.00 -0.04 1.73
CA THR A 130 -2.45 -0.50 3.04
C THR A 130 -2.96 -1.94 2.96
N GLN A 131 -3.75 -2.25 1.94
CA GLN A 131 -4.28 -3.60 1.75
C GLN A 131 -3.17 -4.62 1.53
N ARG A 132 -2.23 -4.30 0.64
CA ARG A 132 -1.05 -5.12 0.36
C ARG A 132 -0.17 -5.30 1.59
N LEU A 133 0.02 -4.24 2.39
CA LEU A 133 0.80 -4.30 3.62
C LEU A 133 0.21 -5.29 4.62
N ILE A 134 -1.10 -5.20 4.90
CA ILE A 134 -1.77 -6.11 5.85
C ILE A 134 -1.59 -7.57 5.39
N GLN A 135 -1.83 -7.83 4.10
CA GLN A 135 -1.66 -9.18 3.53
C GLN A 135 -0.22 -9.68 3.68
N GLN A 136 0.78 -8.89 3.32
CA GLN A 136 2.19 -9.32 3.40
C GLN A 136 2.68 -9.48 4.83
N VAL A 137 2.27 -8.61 5.75
CA VAL A 137 2.64 -8.75 7.17
C VAL A 137 2.10 -10.05 7.74
N ILE A 138 0.86 -10.43 7.44
CA ILE A 138 0.28 -11.66 8.00
C ILE A 138 0.76 -12.91 7.25
N ASN A 139 0.75 -12.89 5.91
CA ASN A 139 1.06 -14.06 5.10
C ASN A 139 2.55 -14.33 4.92
N ILE A 140 3.42 -13.36 5.18
CA ILE A 140 4.87 -13.53 5.09
C ILE A 140 5.47 -13.30 6.46
N ALA A 141 5.48 -12.06 6.97
CA ALA A 141 6.25 -11.76 8.18
C ALA A 141 5.81 -12.55 9.41
N PHE A 142 4.50 -12.67 9.65
CA PHE A 142 3.96 -13.40 10.81
C PHE A 142 4.16 -14.91 10.67
N LEU A 143 3.86 -15.50 9.52
CA LEU A 143 4.08 -16.94 9.29
C LEU A 143 5.58 -17.30 9.38
N THR A 144 6.46 -16.48 8.81
CA THR A 144 7.92 -16.64 8.94
C THR A 144 8.36 -16.55 10.39
N LEU A 145 7.83 -15.60 11.17
CA LEU A 145 8.15 -15.46 12.59
C LEU A 145 7.76 -16.71 13.39
N VAL A 146 6.52 -17.20 13.21
CA VAL A 146 6.03 -18.42 13.86
C VAL A 146 6.88 -19.62 13.44
N GLY A 147 7.20 -19.74 12.15
CA GLY A 147 8.03 -20.83 11.64
C GLY A 147 9.46 -20.81 12.16
N VAL A 148 10.10 -19.64 12.20
CA VAL A 148 11.44 -19.46 12.78
C VAL A 148 11.46 -19.85 14.26
N ILE A 149 10.48 -19.38 15.05
CA ILE A 149 10.39 -19.71 16.48
C ILE A 149 10.23 -21.22 16.65
N PHE A 150 9.31 -21.84 15.91
CA PHE A 150 9.08 -23.28 15.99
C PHE A 150 10.34 -24.09 15.65
N VAL A 151 11.01 -23.77 14.54
CA VAL A 151 12.20 -24.49 14.09
C VAL A 151 13.38 -24.26 15.03
N LEU A 152 13.55 -23.05 15.57
CA LEU A 152 14.59 -22.77 16.57
C LEU A 152 14.36 -23.58 17.85
N VAL A 153 13.15 -23.57 18.39
CA VAL A 153 12.80 -24.36 19.59
C VAL A 153 13.07 -25.84 19.34
N TYR A 154 12.60 -26.38 18.20
CA TYR A 154 12.87 -27.77 17.85
C TYR A 154 14.37 -28.06 17.69
N ALA A 155 15.13 -27.18 17.05
CA ALA A 155 16.57 -27.35 16.87
C ALA A 155 17.30 -27.43 18.21
N PHE A 156 16.94 -26.60 19.20
CA PHE A 156 17.52 -26.68 20.54
C PHE A 156 17.12 -27.95 21.30
N ILE A 157 15.91 -28.47 21.07
CA ILE A 157 15.47 -29.75 21.64
C ILE A 157 16.28 -30.91 21.05
N VAL A 158 16.61 -30.86 19.76
CA VAL A 158 17.42 -31.90 19.10
C VAL A 158 18.88 -31.78 19.50
N HIS A 159 19.52 -30.63 19.27
CA HIS A 159 20.90 -30.40 19.66
C HIS A 159 21.25 -28.90 19.70
N TRP A 160 21.90 -28.46 20.79
CA TRP A 160 22.20 -27.04 21.02
C TRP A 160 23.07 -26.41 19.92
N GLN A 161 24.01 -27.17 19.32
CA GLN A 161 24.86 -26.66 18.23
C GLN A 161 24.05 -26.31 16.98
N ILE A 162 22.98 -27.06 16.69
CA ILE A 162 22.09 -26.80 15.56
C ILE A 162 21.32 -25.51 15.83
N GLY A 163 20.78 -25.36 17.04
CA GLY A 163 20.09 -24.15 17.49
C GLY A 163 20.96 -22.91 17.37
N LEU A 164 22.20 -22.95 17.86
CA LEU A 164 23.17 -21.85 17.73
C LEU A 164 23.50 -21.54 16.27
N THR A 165 23.69 -22.57 15.45
CA THR A 165 23.96 -22.40 14.02
C THR A 165 22.84 -21.63 13.32
N LEU A 166 21.58 -21.99 13.58
CA LEU A 166 20.41 -21.28 13.04
C LEU A 166 20.27 -19.86 13.60
N ILE A 167 20.53 -19.64 14.89
CA ILE A 167 20.54 -18.30 15.50
C ILE A 167 21.54 -17.37 14.80
N VAL A 168 22.69 -17.88 14.34
CA VAL A 168 23.68 -17.08 13.61
C VAL A 168 23.27 -16.89 12.15
N MET A 169 22.81 -17.95 11.48
CA MET A 169 22.46 -17.90 10.04
C MET A 169 21.27 -16.98 9.74
N ILE A 170 20.22 -17.01 10.58
CA ILE A 170 18.97 -16.27 10.36
C ILE A 170 19.20 -14.74 10.29
N PRO A 171 19.85 -14.08 11.27
CA PRO A 171 20.18 -12.66 11.20
C PRO A 171 21.11 -12.30 10.04
N VAL A 172 22.09 -13.16 9.71
CA VAL A 172 23.01 -12.91 8.59
C VAL A 172 22.24 -12.90 7.27
N LEU A 173 21.36 -13.88 7.05
CA LEU A 173 20.47 -13.92 5.88
C LEU A 173 19.52 -12.72 5.85
N GLY A 174 18.94 -12.35 6.99
CA GLY A 174 18.09 -11.17 7.11
C GLY A 174 18.81 -9.88 6.72
N TYR A 175 20.06 -9.71 7.18
CA TYR A 175 20.89 -8.55 6.86
C TYR A 175 21.26 -8.47 5.37
N ILE A 176 21.65 -9.60 4.76
CA ILE A 176 21.95 -9.68 3.33
C ILE A 176 20.71 -9.31 2.51
N THR A 177 19.56 -9.89 2.86
CA THR A 177 18.27 -9.62 2.21
C THR A 177 17.92 -8.14 2.31
N PHE A 178 18.06 -7.54 3.50
CA PHE A 178 17.81 -6.11 3.72
C PHE A 178 18.70 -5.21 2.85
N ARG A 179 20.00 -5.51 2.77
CA ARG A 179 20.95 -4.76 1.92
C ARG A 179 20.61 -4.86 0.44
N LEU A 180 20.20 -6.04 -0.02
CA LEU A 180 19.73 -6.27 -1.38
C LEU A 180 18.50 -5.42 -1.70
N THR A 181 17.45 -5.54 -0.88
CA THR A 181 16.20 -4.80 -1.06
C THR A 181 16.43 -3.29 -1.15
N ARG A 182 17.33 -2.74 -0.32
CA ARG A 182 17.65 -1.31 -0.34
C ARG A 182 18.18 -0.85 -1.71
N LYS A 183 19.10 -1.59 -2.32
CA LYS A 183 19.64 -1.22 -3.64
C LYS A 183 18.60 -1.32 -4.76
N ILE A 184 17.74 -2.34 -4.72
CA ILE A 184 16.64 -2.47 -5.68
C ILE A 184 15.71 -1.26 -5.55
N LYS A 185 15.39 -0.84 -4.31
CA LYS A 185 14.53 0.30 -4.05
C LYS A 185 15.11 1.61 -4.57
N GLU A 186 16.42 1.83 -4.42
CA GLU A 186 17.10 3.01 -4.96
C GLU A 186 16.98 3.06 -6.49
N ALA A 187 17.22 1.94 -7.20
CA ALA A 187 17.02 1.85 -8.64
C ALA A 187 15.55 2.03 -9.06
N GLN A 188 14.61 1.45 -8.32
CA GLN A 188 13.17 1.57 -8.59
C GLN A 188 12.69 3.02 -8.45
N LYS A 189 13.22 3.79 -7.50
CA LYS A 189 12.86 5.19 -7.31
C LYS A 189 13.18 6.05 -8.53
N GLU A 190 14.37 5.85 -9.11
CA GLU A 190 14.81 6.56 -10.33
C GLU A 190 13.91 6.21 -11.52
N ILE A 191 13.63 4.92 -11.73
CA ILE A 191 12.72 4.43 -12.77
C ILE A 191 11.33 5.05 -12.65
N VAL A 192 10.73 5.04 -11.45
CA VAL A 192 9.38 5.60 -11.23
C VAL A 192 9.36 7.09 -11.54
N SER A 193 10.40 7.84 -11.16
CA SER A 193 10.50 9.27 -11.46
C SER A 193 10.54 9.55 -12.96
N GLU A 194 11.39 8.84 -13.70
CA GLU A 194 11.51 9.00 -15.16
C GLU A 194 10.23 8.54 -15.89
N THR A 195 9.58 7.47 -15.40
CA THR A 195 8.31 6.98 -15.94
C THR A 195 7.18 7.99 -15.75
N GLN A 196 7.12 8.65 -14.59
CA GLN A 196 6.16 9.72 -14.33
C GLN A 196 6.42 10.94 -15.21
N ALA A 197 7.69 11.31 -15.43
CA ALA A 197 8.05 12.40 -16.33
C ALA A 197 7.64 12.09 -17.78
N LEU A 198 7.91 10.87 -18.27
CA LEU A 198 7.48 10.42 -19.60
C LEU A 198 5.95 10.43 -19.74
N ALA A 199 5.21 9.88 -18.76
CA ALA A 199 3.75 9.90 -18.78
C ALA A 199 3.20 11.33 -18.82
N GLY A 200 3.82 12.25 -18.08
CA GLY A 200 3.53 13.67 -18.10
C GLY A 200 3.72 14.30 -19.47
N SER A 201 4.89 14.10 -20.10
CA SER A 201 5.18 14.64 -21.43
C SER A 201 4.27 14.04 -22.50
N THR A 202 4.04 12.72 -22.48
CA THR A 202 3.14 12.06 -23.42
C THR A 202 1.71 12.60 -23.30
N THR A 203 1.22 12.81 -22.08
CA THR A 203 -0.11 13.38 -21.85
C THR A 203 -0.21 14.80 -22.42
N GLU A 204 0.83 15.62 -22.26
CA GLU A 204 0.88 16.97 -22.80
C GLU A 204 0.91 16.98 -24.34
N THR A 205 1.76 16.16 -24.96
CA THR A 205 1.84 16.01 -26.42
C THR A 205 0.50 15.55 -27.00
N LEU A 206 -0.19 14.59 -26.36
CA LEU A 206 -1.50 14.12 -26.80
C LEU A 206 -2.61 15.17 -26.62
N ARG A 207 -2.60 15.91 -25.52
CA ARG A 207 -3.58 16.99 -25.28
C ARG A 207 -3.43 18.12 -26.31
N ASN A 208 -2.20 18.37 -26.74
CA ASN A 208 -1.85 19.41 -27.71
C ASN A 208 -1.61 18.82 -29.12
N VAL A 209 -2.22 17.67 -29.46
CA VAL A 209 -1.95 16.96 -30.72
C VAL A 209 -2.25 17.80 -31.95
N GLU A 210 -3.25 18.69 -31.87
CA GLU A 210 -3.58 19.63 -32.96
C GLU A 210 -2.41 20.57 -33.27
N LEU A 211 -1.70 21.07 -32.25
CA LEU A 211 -0.52 21.90 -32.41
C LEU A 211 0.63 21.10 -33.04
N VAL A 212 0.86 19.89 -32.56
CA VAL A 212 1.91 18.99 -33.10
C VAL A 212 1.66 18.70 -34.58
N LYS A 213 0.39 18.44 -34.95
CA LYS A 213 -0.02 18.18 -36.34
C LYS A 213 0.04 19.40 -37.23
N SER A 214 -0.42 20.56 -36.76
CA SER A 214 -0.42 21.80 -37.55
C SER A 214 0.99 22.34 -37.83
N LEU A 215 1.96 22.03 -36.95
CA LEU A 215 3.36 22.44 -37.11
C LEU A 215 4.25 21.36 -37.77
N GLY A 216 3.72 20.15 -38.05
CA GLY A 216 4.49 19.05 -38.66
C GLY A 216 5.62 18.51 -37.76
N LEU A 217 5.44 18.55 -36.43
CA LEU A 217 6.48 18.24 -35.45
C LEU A 217 6.46 16.77 -34.98
N GLU A 218 5.73 15.88 -35.66
CA GLU A 218 5.51 14.51 -35.16
C GLU A 218 6.82 13.73 -34.98
N ALA A 219 7.74 13.78 -35.94
CA ALA A 219 9.00 13.06 -35.86
C ALA A 219 9.84 13.54 -34.66
N GLN A 220 9.90 14.85 -34.43
CA GLN A 220 10.64 15.44 -33.31
C GLN A 220 10.06 15.00 -31.96
N GLU A 221 8.73 15.02 -31.83
CA GLU A 221 8.06 14.58 -30.59
C GLU A 221 8.19 13.07 -30.37
N ILE A 222 8.10 12.26 -31.43
CA ILE A 222 8.34 10.81 -31.37
C ILE A 222 9.77 10.53 -30.89
N ASP A 223 10.77 11.18 -31.48
CA ASP A 223 12.18 10.99 -31.10
C ASP A 223 12.44 11.42 -29.66
N ARG A 224 11.88 12.55 -29.23
CA ARG A 224 11.98 13.03 -27.83
C ARG A 224 11.39 12.03 -26.83
N LEU A 225 10.19 11.51 -27.10
CA LEU A 225 9.52 10.53 -26.24
C LEU A 225 10.29 9.19 -26.24
N ASN A 226 10.74 8.73 -27.40
CA ASN A 226 11.53 7.50 -27.53
C ASN A 226 12.85 7.59 -26.78
N ASN A 227 13.59 8.70 -26.88
CA ASN A 227 14.84 8.90 -26.13
C ASN A 227 14.64 8.79 -24.61
N THR A 228 13.52 9.34 -24.11
CA THR A 228 13.16 9.24 -22.69
C THR A 228 12.80 7.80 -22.31
N ASN A 229 12.04 7.12 -23.17
CA ASN A 229 11.69 5.71 -22.99
C ASN A 229 12.92 4.79 -23.01
N ASP A 230 13.90 5.06 -23.88
CA ASP A 230 15.17 4.33 -23.96
C ASP A 230 16.01 4.53 -22.69
N LYS A 231 16.03 5.74 -22.13
CA LYS A 231 16.66 5.99 -20.83
C LYS A 231 16.01 5.16 -19.72
N ILE A 232 14.67 5.08 -19.69
CA ILE A 232 13.93 4.22 -18.75
C ILE A 232 14.30 2.75 -18.97
N LEU A 233 14.39 2.30 -20.22
CA LEU A 233 14.82 0.94 -20.55
C LEU A 233 16.22 0.64 -20.01
N GLN A 234 17.18 1.56 -20.16
CA GLN A 234 18.53 1.39 -19.61
C GLN A 234 18.52 1.29 -18.07
N LEU A 235 17.70 2.10 -17.40
CA LEU A 235 17.51 2.01 -15.94
C LEU A 235 16.87 0.68 -15.52
N GLU A 236 15.89 0.21 -16.26
CA GLU A 236 15.25 -1.10 -16.06
C GLU A 236 16.25 -2.25 -16.24
N LEU A 237 17.05 -2.22 -17.31
CA LEU A 237 18.11 -3.22 -17.55
C LEU A 237 19.18 -3.18 -16.45
N LYS A 238 19.54 -1.99 -15.95
CA LYS A 238 20.44 -1.82 -14.80
C LYS A 238 19.83 -2.44 -13.53
N LYS A 239 18.53 -2.21 -13.26
CA LYS A 239 17.80 -2.83 -12.15
C LYS A 239 17.79 -4.36 -12.28
N VAL A 240 17.50 -4.90 -13.47
CA VAL A 240 17.54 -6.35 -13.74
C VAL A 240 18.91 -6.92 -13.42
N ARG A 241 20.00 -6.26 -13.85
CA ARG A 241 21.36 -6.69 -13.51
C ARG A 241 21.60 -6.71 -12.00
N ILE A 242 21.18 -5.66 -11.28
CA ILE A 242 21.28 -5.60 -9.82
C ILE A 242 20.51 -6.77 -9.19
N VAL A 243 19.24 -6.96 -9.53
CA VAL A 243 18.40 -8.04 -9.00
C VAL A 243 19.07 -9.39 -9.25
N ARG A 244 19.48 -9.69 -10.49
CA ARG A 244 20.07 -10.98 -10.85
C ARG A 244 21.39 -11.25 -10.13
N THR A 245 22.31 -10.28 -10.10
CA THR A 245 23.60 -10.45 -9.39
C THR A 245 23.39 -10.71 -7.91
N TYR A 246 22.53 -9.93 -7.26
CA TYR A 246 22.30 -10.08 -5.83
C TYR A 246 21.47 -11.30 -5.46
N SER A 247 20.45 -11.67 -6.26
CA SER A 247 19.70 -12.92 -6.06
C SER A 247 20.61 -14.13 -6.25
N PHE A 248 21.57 -14.08 -7.20
CA PHE A 248 22.58 -15.14 -7.35
C PHE A 248 23.47 -15.25 -6.11
N LEU A 249 23.98 -14.12 -5.59
CA LEU A 249 24.79 -14.10 -4.36
C LEU A 249 23.99 -14.58 -3.14
N GLN A 250 22.75 -14.11 -2.96
CA GLN A 250 21.87 -14.52 -1.88
C GLN A 250 21.55 -16.02 -1.96
N GLY A 251 21.18 -16.53 -3.14
CA GLY A 251 20.90 -17.95 -3.36
C GLY A 251 22.12 -18.83 -3.11
N THR A 252 23.31 -18.41 -3.56
CA THR A 252 24.57 -19.11 -3.31
C THR A 252 24.89 -19.15 -1.81
N LEU A 253 24.69 -18.06 -1.08
CA LEU A 253 24.89 -18.02 0.37
C LEU A 253 23.88 -18.88 1.13
N ILE A 254 22.61 -18.86 0.75
CA ILE A 254 21.58 -19.75 1.33
C ILE A 254 21.96 -21.22 1.12
N ASN A 255 22.40 -21.58 -0.09
CA ASN A 255 22.87 -22.92 -0.40
C ASN A 255 24.12 -23.27 0.42
N GLY A 256 25.09 -22.37 0.54
CA GLY A 256 26.28 -22.56 1.37
C GLY A 256 25.95 -22.78 2.84
N PHE A 257 25.03 -21.99 3.41
CA PHE A 257 24.54 -22.20 4.77
C PHE A 257 23.81 -23.53 4.93
N ARG A 258 23.00 -23.93 3.96
CA ARG A 258 22.35 -25.26 3.97
C ARG A 258 23.38 -26.38 3.90
N MET A 259 24.42 -26.26 3.08
CA MET A 259 25.51 -27.24 2.99
C MET A 259 26.29 -27.32 4.30
N GLY A 260 26.56 -26.18 4.95
CA GLY A 260 27.17 -26.13 6.29
C GLY A 260 26.29 -26.78 7.36
N LEU A 261 24.97 -26.54 7.32
CA LEU A 261 24.02 -27.21 8.20
C LEU A 261 23.99 -28.72 7.96
N ILE A 262 23.96 -29.17 6.70
CA ILE A 262 24.01 -30.60 6.34
C ILE A 262 25.31 -31.23 6.84
N LEU A 263 26.45 -30.57 6.66
CA LEU A 263 27.74 -31.05 7.16
C LEU A 263 27.71 -31.23 8.69
N LEU A 264 27.19 -30.25 9.43
CA LEU A 264 27.01 -30.34 10.86
C LEU A 264 26.08 -31.51 11.24
N LEU A 265 24.95 -31.67 10.55
CA LEU A 265 24.00 -32.76 10.85
C LEU A 265 24.60 -34.14 10.55
N LEU A 266 25.36 -34.29 9.47
CA LEU A 266 26.06 -35.54 9.15
C LEU A 266 27.15 -35.85 10.18
N TRP A 267 27.87 -34.84 10.66
CA TRP A 267 28.81 -35.00 11.77
C TRP A 267 28.12 -35.47 13.04
N LEU A 268 26.95 -34.89 13.38
CA LEU A 268 26.17 -35.29 14.55
C LEU A 268 25.52 -36.67 14.41
N ILE A 269 25.21 -37.11 13.19
CA ILE A 269 24.84 -38.51 12.94
C ILE A 269 26.05 -39.43 13.19
N PHE A 270 27.23 -39.05 12.70
CA PHE A 270 28.46 -39.82 12.90
C PHE A 270 28.83 -39.97 14.38
N THR A 271 28.59 -38.95 15.21
CA THR A 271 28.78 -39.02 16.66
C THR A 271 27.60 -39.66 17.42
N ASN A 272 26.58 -40.15 16.71
CA ASN A 272 25.34 -40.74 17.26
C ASN A 272 24.52 -39.79 18.16
N GLU A 273 24.66 -38.47 17.97
CA GLU A 273 23.87 -37.47 18.71
C GLU A 273 22.53 -37.16 18.03
N VAL A 274 22.41 -37.43 16.72
CA VAL A 274 21.24 -37.13 15.89
C VAL A 274 20.84 -38.34 15.04
N THR A 275 19.53 -38.60 14.93
CA THR A 275 18.99 -39.69 14.09
C THR A 275 18.84 -39.31 12.62
N LEU A 276 18.75 -40.29 11.72
CA LEU A 276 18.44 -40.06 10.31
C LEU A 276 17.11 -39.32 10.11
N GLY A 277 16.07 -39.65 10.88
CA GLY A 277 14.81 -38.92 10.85
C GLY A 277 14.97 -37.46 11.25
N GLN A 278 15.70 -37.17 12.34
CA GLN A 278 15.98 -35.79 12.76
C GLN A 278 16.76 -35.00 11.71
N PHE A 279 17.72 -35.64 11.02
CA PHE A 279 18.42 -35.04 9.88
C PHE A 279 17.44 -34.60 8.78
N PHE A 280 16.54 -35.49 8.35
CA PHE A 280 15.57 -35.15 7.31
C PHE A 280 14.60 -34.07 7.77
N THR A 281 14.12 -34.11 9.01
CA THR A 281 13.26 -33.05 9.56
C THR A 281 13.93 -31.69 9.51
N LEU A 282 15.19 -31.59 9.97
CA LEU A 282 15.93 -30.32 10.00
C LEU A 282 16.31 -29.84 8.60
N LEU A 283 16.59 -30.78 7.68
CA LEU A 283 16.76 -30.48 6.26
C LEU A 283 15.48 -29.87 5.66
N LEU A 284 14.32 -30.47 5.91
CA LEU A 284 13.03 -29.96 5.46
C LEU A 284 12.71 -28.59 6.08
N TYR A 285 12.93 -28.43 7.39
CA TYR A 285 12.77 -27.15 8.08
C TYR A 285 13.65 -26.02 7.54
N SER A 286 14.83 -26.33 7.00
CA SER A 286 15.67 -25.33 6.35
C SER A 286 14.97 -24.62 5.19
N PHE A 287 14.07 -25.31 4.46
CA PHE A 287 13.29 -24.69 3.39
C PHE A 287 12.21 -23.75 3.92
N PHE A 288 11.53 -24.15 5.01
CA PHE A 288 10.50 -23.33 5.68
C PHE A 288 11.05 -22.09 6.37
N VAL A 289 12.32 -22.11 6.77
CA VAL A 289 12.99 -20.94 7.37
C VAL A 289 13.62 -20.06 6.29
N PHE A 290 14.53 -20.62 5.46
CA PHE A 290 15.34 -19.81 4.56
C PHE A 290 14.56 -19.24 3.37
N GLY A 291 13.52 -19.93 2.90
CA GLY A 291 12.67 -19.45 1.79
C GLY A 291 11.96 -18.14 2.16
N PRO A 292 11.05 -18.15 3.14
CA PRO A 292 10.30 -16.96 3.55
C PRO A 292 11.18 -15.82 4.11
N LEU A 293 12.36 -16.13 4.65
CA LEU A 293 13.32 -15.10 5.08
C LEU A 293 13.75 -14.19 3.92
N SER A 294 13.88 -14.73 2.71
CA SER A 294 14.26 -13.95 1.53
C SER A 294 13.17 -12.98 1.09
N GLU A 295 11.90 -13.29 1.40
CA GLU A 295 10.72 -12.47 1.10
C GLU A 295 10.49 -11.34 2.10
N LEU A 296 11.14 -11.34 3.27
CA LEU A 296 10.99 -10.25 4.27
C LEU A 296 11.43 -8.89 3.72
N GLY A 297 12.33 -8.87 2.74
CA GLY A 297 12.69 -7.66 2.00
C GLY A 297 11.50 -7.01 1.26
N ASN A 298 10.63 -7.84 0.67
CA ASN A 298 9.43 -7.37 -0.01
C ASN A 298 8.43 -6.77 0.99
N VAL A 299 8.29 -7.38 2.17
CA VAL A 299 7.46 -6.84 3.26
C VAL A 299 7.95 -5.45 3.69
N ALA A 300 9.27 -5.29 3.86
CA ALA A 300 9.87 -4.01 4.23
C ALA A 300 9.64 -2.93 3.16
N THR A 301 9.65 -3.31 1.88
CA THR A 301 9.35 -2.40 0.77
C THR A 301 7.90 -1.93 0.81
N THR A 302 6.96 -2.87 0.88
CA THR A 302 5.52 -2.56 0.98
C THR A 302 5.20 -1.73 2.22
N TYR A 303 5.86 -1.98 3.35
CA TYR A 303 5.72 -1.14 4.55
C TYR A 303 6.09 0.32 4.28
N GLN A 304 7.19 0.57 3.56
CA GLN A 304 7.62 1.92 3.23
C GLN A 304 6.68 2.58 2.21
N GLU A 305 6.18 1.84 1.23
CA GLU A 305 5.20 2.34 0.25
C GLU A 305 3.90 2.74 0.93
N ALA A 306 3.33 1.86 1.76
CA ALA A 306 2.16 2.16 2.58
C ALA A 306 2.40 3.34 3.53
N LYS A 307 3.59 3.46 4.13
CA LYS A 307 3.93 4.61 4.98
C LYS A 307 3.88 5.92 4.19
N VAL A 308 4.41 5.95 2.97
CA VAL A 308 4.43 7.15 2.11
C VAL A 308 3.03 7.50 1.61
N SER A 309 2.26 6.54 1.12
CA SER A 309 0.89 6.80 0.62
C SER A 309 -0.06 7.18 1.75
N LEU A 310 0.06 6.56 2.94
CA LEU A 310 -0.68 7.00 4.12
C LEU A 310 -0.29 8.40 4.59
N ALA A 311 0.98 8.80 4.51
CA ALA A 311 1.40 10.16 4.87
C ALA A 311 0.77 11.21 3.95
N LYS A 312 0.76 10.96 2.63
CA LYS A 312 0.06 11.83 1.65
C LYS A 312 -1.45 11.89 1.92
N LEU A 313 -2.05 10.78 2.35
CA LEU A 313 -3.46 10.77 2.72
C LEU A 313 -3.72 11.52 4.03
N GLU A 314 -2.84 11.36 5.03
CA GLU A 314 -2.89 12.10 6.30
C GLU A 314 -2.81 13.61 6.04
N GLU A 315 -1.98 14.07 5.10
CA GLU A 315 -1.92 15.49 4.67
C GLU A 315 -3.26 15.97 4.07
N VAL A 316 -3.94 15.14 3.28
CA VAL A 316 -5.26 15.48 2.73
C VAL A 316 -6.31 15.55 3.84
N LEU A 317 -6.33 14.57 4.74
CA LEU A 317 -7.29 14.48 5.85
C LEU A 317 -7.06 15.53 6.94
N ALA A 318 -5.86 16.13 6.99
CA ALA A 318 -5.52 17.21 7.89
C ALA A 318 -6.02 18.59 7.41
N LYS A 319 -6.46 18.70 6.15
CA LYS A 319 -6.99 19.97 5.62
C LYS A 319 -8.32 20.30 6.29
N GLU A 320 -8.50 21.58 6.60
CA GLU A 320 -9.75 22.05 7.19
C GLU A 320 -10.90 21.98 6.19
N LYS A 321 -12.07 21.61 6.69
CA LYS A 321 -13.31 21.57 5.91
C LYS A 321 -13.77 22.98 5.57
N GLU A 322 -14.55 23.11 4.50
CA GLU A 322 -15.27 24.34 4.18
C GLU A 322 -16.12 24.73 5.40
N PRO A 323 -15.93 25.94 5.96
CA PRO A 323 -16.59 26.34 7.19
C PRO A 323 -18.09 26.51 6.93
N VAL A 324 -18.90 25.74 7.64
CA VAL A 324 -20.37 25.87 7.67
C VAL A 324 -20.74 26.70 8.91
N PRO A 325 -21.46 27.82 8.77
CA PRO A 325 -21.87 28.63 9.91
C PRO A 325 -22.80 27.84 10.84
N GLU A 326 -22.63 27.94 12.17
CA GLU A 326 -23.49 27.23 13.15
C GLU A 326 -24.98 27.58 12.99
N ASN A 327 -25.28 28.85 12.69
CA ASN A 327 -26.62 29.35 12.41
C ASN A 327 -26.71 29.83 10.96
N ALA A 328 -26.43 28.93 10.01
CA ALA A 328 -26.47 29.26 8.60
C ALA A 328 -27.89 29.63 8.15
N VAL A 329 -28.04 30.82 7.56
CA VAL A 329 -29.28 31.32 7.00
C VAL A 329 -29.51 30.68 5.64
N LYS A 330 -30.62 29.94 5.50
CA LYS A 330 -31.08 29.42 4.21
C LYS A 330 -31.89 30.50 3.51
N LEU A 331 -31.45 30.88 2.32
CA LEU A 331 -32.17 31.84 1.49
C LEU A 331 -33.20 31.12 0.62
N ASP A 332 -34.47 31.43 0.82
CA ASP A 332 -35.55 30.89 0.00
C ASP A 332 -35.59 31.50 -1.40
N ARG A 333 -35.18 32.76 -1.55
CA ARG A 333 -35.03 33.46 -2.83
C ARG A 333 -33.90 34.47 -2.73
N ILE A 334 -33.18 34.64 -3.83
CA ILE A 334 -32.20 35.71 -3.99
C ILE A 334 -32.91 36.88 -4.68
N GLU A 335 -33.19 37.93 -3.92
CA GLU A 335 -33.78 39.17 -4.43
C GLU A 335 -32.68 40.17 -4.82
N LYS A 336 -31.55 40.18 -4.11
CA LYS A 336 -30.45 41.12 -4.31
C LYS A 336 -29.10 40.51 -3.94
N ILE A 337 -28.04 40.85 -4.68
CA ILE A 337 -26.64 40.56 -4.32
C ILE A 337 -25.86 41.87 -4.37
N LYS A 338 -25.19 42.24 -3.28
CA LYS A 338 -24.39 43.45 -3.17
C LYS A 338 -22.94 43.09 -2.84
N PHE A 339 -22.01 43.55 -3.67
CA PHE A 339 -20.59 43.63 -3.39
C PHE A 339 -20.30 44.99 -2.78
N ASP A 340 -19.70 45.00 -1.59
CA ASP A 340 -19.33 46.22 -0.87
C ASP A 340 -17.81 46.27 -0.69
N ASN A 341 -17.15 47.03 -1.58
CA ASN A 341 -15.70 47.23 -1.60
C ASN A 341 -14.90 45.91 -1.53
N VAL A 342 -15.31 44.93 -2.34
CA VAL A 342 -14.76 43.57 -2.31
C VAL A 342 -13.40 43.51 -3.00
N SER A 343 -12.40 43.00 -2.28
CA SER A 343 -11.13 42.59 -2.85
C SER A 343 -10.88 41.10 -2.61
N PHE A 344 -10.23 40.45 -3.57
CA PHE A 344 -9.89 39.03 -3.50
C PHE A 344 -8.56 38.73 -4.19
N GLY A 345 -7.72 37.91 -3.55
CA GLY A 345 -6.51 37.34 -4.13
C GLY A 345 -6.49 35.81 -3.97
N TYR A 346 -5.99 35.10 -4.98
CA TYR A 346 -5.76 33.66 -4.90
C TYR A 346 -4.57 33.35 -3.99
N GLN A 347 -4.59 32.19 -3.30
CA GLN A 347 -3.52 31.82 -2.35
C GLN A 347 -2.13 31.75 -2.98
N THR A 348 -2.05 31.38 -4.25
CA THR A 348 -0.80 31.26 -5.02
C THR A 348 -0.42 32.53 -5.78
N GLY A 349 -1.28 33.57 -5.75
CA GLY A 349 -1.05 34.85 -6.44
C GLY A 349 -0.46 35.92 -5.55
N ASN A 350 0.43 36.75 -6.10
CA ASN A 350 0.99 37.92 -5.41
C ASN A 350 0.13 39.17 -5.54
N GLU A 351 -0.87 39.18 -6.42
CA GLU A 351 -1.73 40.34 -6.71
C GLU A 351 -3.21 40.03 -6.45
N GLU A 352 -3.98 41.06 -6.07
CA GLU A 352 -5.42 40.97 -5.93
C GLU A 352 -6.06 40.79 -7.32
N ALA A 353 -6.75 39.66 -7.53
CA ALA A 353 -7.49 39.37 -8.77
C ALA A 353 -8.74 40.24 -8.92
N ILE A 354 -9.26 40.75 -7.81
CA ILE A 354 -10.33 41.76 -7.76
C ILE A 354 -9.94 42.80 -6.73
N THR A 355 -10.06 44.08 -7.08
CA THR A 355 -9.73 45.24 -6.24
C THR A 355 -10.94 46.15 -6.06
N ASN A 356 -11.38 46.36 -4.81
CA ASN A 356 -12.43 47.33 -4.42
C ASN A 356 -13.71 47.28 -5.28
N LEU A 357 -14.20 46.08 -5.63
CA LEU A 357 -15.40 45.91 -6.42
C LEU A 357 -16.65 46.27 -5.60
N SER A 358 -17.40 47.26 -6.07
CA SER A 358 -18.72 47.61 -5.56
C SER A 358 -19.76 47.45 -6.67
N LEU A 359 -20.70 46.54 -6.48
CA LEU A 359 -21.70 46.15 -7.48
C LEU A 359 -22.99 45.76 -6.80
N GLU A 360 -24.13 46.09 -7.40
CA GLU A 360 -25.45 45.64 -6.96
C GLU A 360 -26.20 44.94 -8.10
N ILE A 361 -26.67 43.72 -7.83
CA ILE A 361 -27.43 42.90 -8.77
C ILE A 361 -28.81 42.64 -8.16
N ASN A 362 -29.85 43.15 -8.83
CA ASN A 362 -31.24 42.98 -8.42
C ASN A 362 -31.92 41.86 -9.21
N ARG A 363 -32.89 41.17 -8.59
CA ARG A 363 -33.64 40.10 -9.23
C ARG A 363 -34.31 40.56 -10.53
N GLY A 364 -34.33 39.66 -11.51
CA GLY A 364 -34.90 39.91 -12.83
C GLY A 364 -34.00 40.75 -13.74
N LYS A 365 -32.82 41.19 -13.26
CA LYS A 365 -31.82 41.85 -14.09
C LYS A 365 -30.81 40.84 -14.63
N THR A 366 -30.43 41.04 -15.88
CA THR A 366 -29.31 40.34 -16.51
C THR A 366 -28.11 41.26 -16.48
N VAL A 367 -27.03 40.83 -15.84
CA VAL A 367 -25.78 41.61 -15.73
C VAL A 367 -24.73 40.91 -16.58
N ALA A 368 -24.08 41.66 -17.48
CA ALA A 368 -23.00 41.17 -18.32
C ALA A 368 -21.64 41.66 -17.80
N PHE A 369 -20.72 40.73 -17.55
CA PHE A 369 -19.34 41.06 -17.23
C PHE A 369 -18.48 40.97 -18.49
N VAL A 370 -18.00 42.11 -18.98
CA VAL A 370 -17.21 42.21 -20.22
C VAL A 370 -15.84 42.80 -19.90
N GLY A 371 -14.79 42.25 -20.52
CA GLY A 371 -13.42 42.71 -20.34
C GLY A 371 -12.39 41.74 -20.93
N PRO A 372 -11.12 42.13 -21.03
CA PRO A 372 -10.05 41.29 -21.57
C PRO A 372 -9.84 40.01 -20.75
N SER A 373 -9.19 38.99 -21.33
CA SER A 373 -8.85 37.77 -20.59
C SER A 373 -8.05 38.10 -19.33
N GLY A 374 -8.31 37.40 -18.22
CA GLY A 374 -7.67 37.66 -16.94
C GLY A 374 -8.25 38.82 -16.11
N SER A 375 -9.23 39.57 -16.61
CA SER A 375 -9.81 40.73 -15.89
C SER A 375 -10.67 40.40 -14.65
N GLY A 376 -10.60 39.19 -14.10
CA GLY A 376 -11.34 38.79 -12.89
C GLY A 376 -12.80 38.34 -13.09
N LYS A 377 -13.35 38.31 -14.32
CA LYS A 377 -14.77 37.94 -14.58
C LYS A 377 -15.18 36.60 -13.96
N SER A 378 -14.41 35.54 -14.24
CA SER A 378 -14.68 34.20 -13.70
C SER A 378 -14.51 34.17 -12.18
N THR A 379 -13.56 34.94 -11.64
CA THR A 379 -13.36 35.12 -10.20
C THR A 379 -14.59 35.74 -9.55
N THR A 380 -15.19 36.77 -10.16
CA THR A 380 -16.43 37.40 -9.68
C THR A 380 -17.57 36.40 -9.63
N ILE A 381 -17.74 35.59 -10.68
CA ILE A 381 -18.77 34.54 -10.71
C ILE A 381 -18.54 33.52 -9.60
N LYS A 382 -17.30 33.07 -9.37
CA LYS A 382 -16.95 32.13 -8.29
C LYS A 382 -17.22 32.71 -6.90
N LEU A 383 -17.01 34.02 -6.70
CA LEU A 383 -17.39 34.73 -5.47
C LEU A 383 -18.91 34.79 -5.29
N ILE A 384 -19.68 35.04 -6.37
CA ILE A 384 -21.16 35.07 -6.31
C ILE A 384 -21.73 33.74 -5.81
N VAL A 385 -21.19 32.60 -6.26
CA VAL A 385 -21.65 31.28 -5.80
C VAL A 385 -20.94 30.79 -4.51
N GLY A 386 -20.11 31.65 -3.91
CA GLY A 386 -19.39 31.39 -2.68
C GLY A 386 -18.33 30.30 -2.77
N LEU A 387 -17.79 30.00 -3.94
CA LEU A 387 -16.63 29.09 -4.07
C LEU A 387 -15.36 29.73 -3.48
N TYR A 388 -15.32 31.05 -3.45
CA TYR A 388 -14.34 31.85 -2.73
C TYR A 388 -15.02 32.75 -1.71
N LYS A 389 -14.26 33.11 -0.67
CA LYS A 389 -14.60 34.20 0.25
C LYS A 389 -13.74 35.41 -0.08
N ALA A 390 -14.33 36.60 0.06
CA ALA A 390 -13.59 37.84 -0.14
C ALA A 390 -12.44 37.96 0.87
N THR A 391 -11.31 38.52 0.44
CA THR A 391 -10.17 38.81 1.33
C THR A 391 -10.42 40.11 2.10
N LYS A 392 -11.08 41.08 1.47
CA LYS A 392 -11.55 42.34 2.08
C LYS A 392 -12.92 42.70 1.51
N GLY A 393 -13.65 43.55 2.23
CA GLY A 393 -15.03 43.92 1.88
C GLY A 393 -16.01 42.82 2.25
N LYS A 394 -17.26 42.95 1.82
CA LYS A 394 -18.32 41.98 2.11
C LYS A 394 -19.21 41.74 0.90
N ILE A 395 -19.66 40.50 0.76
CA ILE A 395 -20.72 40.13 -0.19
C ILE A 395 -22.00 39.91 0.63
N ILE A 396 -23.08 40.59 0.25
CA ILE A 396 -24.35 40.57 0.96
C ILE A 396 -25.41 40.04 0.02
N TYR A 397 -26.15 39.03 0.46
CA TYR A 397 -27.26 38.44 -0.29
C TYR A 397 -28.55 38.80 0.44
N ASN A 398 -29.45 39.51 -0.25
CA ASN A 398 -30.56 40.25 0.34
C ASN A 398 -30.01 41.19 1.44
N ASP A 399 -30.25 40.86 2.71
CA ASP A 399 -29.75 41.59 3.88
C ASP A 399 -28.77 40.74 4.73
N THR A 400 -28.35 39.58 4.23
CA THR A 400 -27.50 38.62 4.96
C THR A 400 -26.08 38.63 4.41
N PRO A 401 -25.04 38.88 5.24
CA PRO A 401 -23.64 38.72 4.84
C PRO A 401 -23.30 37.27 4.49
N ASP A 402 -22.40 37.09 3.52
CA ASP A 402 -21.85 35.80 3.07
C ASP A 402 -21.40 34.87 4.21
N GLU A 403 -20.76 35.42 5.24
CA GLU A 403 -20.31 34.69 6.43
C GLU A 403 -21.42 33.90 7.16
N LYS A 404 -22.69 34.30 6.99
CA LYS A 404 -23.85 33.69 7.66
C LYS A 404 -24.69 32.81 6.75
N ILE A 405 -24.34 32.67 5.47
CA ILE A 405 -25.18 31.98 4.49
C ILE A 405 -24.88 30.48 4.43
N ASP A 406 -25.93 29.67 4.25
CA ASP A 406 -25.80 28.29 3.82
C ASP A 406 -25.49 28.22 2.31
N PHE A 407 -24.21 28.18 1.96
CA PHE A 407 -23.76 28.11 0.58
C PHE A 407 -24.13 26.81 -0.13
N ILE A 408 -24.36 25.71 0.60
CA ILE A 408 -24.82 24.45 -0.01
C ILE A 408 -26.25 24.65 -0.52
N ALA A 409 -27.12 25.23 0.29
CA ALA A 409 -28.49 25.56 -0.11
C ALA A 409 -28.53 26.61 -1.24
N LEU A 410 -27.61 27.58 -1.22
CA LEU A 410 -27.47 28.59 -2.28
C LEU A 410 -27.11 27.95 -3.62
N ARG A 411 -26.07 27.10 -3.65
CA ARG A 411 -25.57 26.45 -4.87
C ARG A 411 -26.61 25.55 -5.54
N ASN A 412 -27.51 24.92 -4.79
CA ASN A 412 -28.64 24.16 -5.33
C ASN A 412 -29.63 25.01 -6.16
N ARG A 413 -29.55 26.34 -6.06
CA ARG A 413 -30.42 27.30 -6.76
C ARG A 413 -29.67 28.11 -7.83
N CYS A 414 -28.36 27.88 -7.99
CA CYS A 414 -27.54 28.54 -8.98
C CYS A 414 -27.21 27.55 -10.11
N LEU A 415 -27.55 27.92 -11.34
CA LEU A 415 -27.12 27.20 -12.54
C LEU A 415 -25.90 27.90 -13.12
N LEU A 416 -24.77 27.19 -13.14
CA LEU A 416 -23.55 27.60 -13.82
C LEU A 416 -23.49 26.87 -15.16
N TYR A 417 -23.60 27.61 -16.26
CA TYR A 417 -23.27 27.12 -17.59
C TYR A 417 -21.81 27.50 -17.87
N THR A 418 -20.95 26.50 -18.02
CA THR A 418 -19.54 26.64 -18.42
C THR A 418 -19.37 26.35 -19.89
#